data_AF-A0A2T2SQI9-F1
#
_entry.id   AF-A0A2T2SQI9-F1
#
_cell.length_a   1.000
_cell.length_b   1.000
_cell.length_c   1.000
_cell.angle_alpha   90.00
_cell.angle_beta   90.00
_cell.angle_gamma   90.00
#
_symmetry.space_group_name_H-M   'P 1'
#
loop_
_entity.id
_entity.type
_entity.pdbx_description
1 polymer ?
#
loop_
_entity_poly.entity_id
_entity_poly.type
_entity_poly.pdbx_seq_one_letter_code
_entity_poly.pdbx_strand_id
1 'polypeptide(L)'
;MQGLRLGVHRPEAYANGRPAETRWRFRFTVLVAGVTVLLISWGGFVTSIEAGMAVPDWPQTFGSWNPVNPIEGWWRSTPLLAEHGHRILGQVVGALTLALAGWTWWKDPRRWMRRLSGGALLLVIVQGVLGGLRVTENSLALAAVHACTAQVFFSLLVAMALFTSRPWIAPSFALARETPAGPSTAPAKRHTLVKLLLGTGVALYGQIVLGALLRHFGRGIGQTFALVHIGGAFVVTALVLASFVYAEKHFDHHAPLRRGAWTMAGAVFLQFALGLAAYLVLLNEMARSLRSTLQIGLTAGHLVVGALLMAATVATALLAVRAEAAPVGEGTTPTDASALRERA
;
A
#
# COMPACT_ATOMS: atom_id res chain seq x y z
N MET A 1 7.36 3.45 -62.58
CA MET A 1 7.02 2.26 -61.76
C MET A 1 7.68 2.44 -60.40
N GLN A 2 7.00 3.19 -59.51
CA GLN A 2 6.46 2.71 -58.23
C GLN A 2 7.52 2.12 -57.27
N GLY A 3 8.01 2.98 -56.38
CA GLY A 3 8.88 2.61 -55.26
C GLY A 3 8.12 1.76 -54.24
N LEU A 4 8.71 0.61 -53.90
CA LEU A 4 8.27 -0.25 -52.82
C LEU A 4 8.50 0.48 -51.48
N ARG A 5 7.46 1.10 -50.93
CA ARG A 5 7.42 1.44 -49.52
C ARG A 5 7.15 0.14 -48.76
N LEU A 6 8.20 -0.46 -48.21
CA LEU A 6 8.07 -1.48 -47.18
C LEU A 6 7.42 -0.82 -45.95
N GLY A 7 6.08 -0.93 -45.90
CA GLY A 7 5.30 -0.57 -44.73
C GLY A 7 5.66 -1.51 -43.60
N VAL A 8 6.65 -1.13 -42.80
CA VAL A 8 6.79 -1.66 -41.45
C VAL A 8 5.54 -1.20 -40.71
N HIS A 9 4.54 -2.08 -40.64
CA HIS A 9 3.39 -1.91 -39.75
C HIS A 9 3.94 -1.92 -38.32
N ARG A 10 4.36 -0.76 -37.82
CA ARG A 10 4.49 -0.53 -36.39
C ARG A 10 3.05 -0.51 -35.86
N PRO A 11 2.65 -1.41 -34.96
CA PRO A 11 1.37 -1.26 -34.31
C PRO A 11 1.37 0.08 -33.59
N GLU A 12 0.45 0.97 -33.96
CA GLU A 12 0.23 2.30 -33.37
C GLU A 12 -0.01 2.24 -31.84
N ALA A 13 -0.17 1.04 -31.29
CA ALA A 13 -0.35 0.77 -29.87
C ALA A 13 0.82 1.17 -28.95
N TYR A 14 2.02 1.43 -29.47
CA TYR A 14 3.19 1.73 -28.63
C TYR A 14 3.76 3.15 -28.74
N ALA A 15 3.23 3.99 -29.65
CA ALA A 15 3.73 5.35 -29.83
C ALA A 15 3.08 6.39 -28.89
N ASN A 16 1.90 6.13 -28.31
CA ASN A 16 1.07 7.17 -27.69
C ASN A 16 0.50 6.79 -26.30
N GLY A 17 1.34 6.81 -25.26
CA GLY A 17 0.90 6.75 -23.86
C GLY A 17 0.14 5.49 -23.42
N ARG A 18 -0.04 5.30 -22.11
CA ARG A 18 -0.84 4.16 -21.57
C ARG A 18 -2.28 4.19 -22.12
N PRO A 19 -2.87 3.05 -22.53
CA PRO A 19 -4.25 2.99 -23.04
C PRO A 19 -5.22 3.70 -22.09
N ALA A 20 -6.21 4.42 -22.64
CA ALA A 20 -7.17 5.21 -21.85
C ALA A 20 -7.80 4.38 -20.72
N GLU A 21 -8.15 3.13 -21.01
CA GLU A 21 -8.69 2.16 -20.07
C GLU A 21 -7.77 1.94 -18.85
N THR A 22 -6.46 1.75 -19.06
CA THR A 22 -5.51 1.53 -17.96
C THR A 22 -5.28 2.80 -17.13
N ARG A 23 -5.47 3.99 -17.72
CA ARG A 23 -5.46 5.26 -16.97
C ARG A 23 -6.62 5.36 -16.01
N TRP A 24 -7.80 4.97 -16.46
CA TRP A 24 -9.01 5.00 -15.65
C TRP A 24 -8.97 3.94 -14.56
N ARG A 25 -8.48 2.73 -14.85
CA ARG A 25 -8.20 1.72 -13.81
C ARG A 25 -7.27 2.25 -12.73
N PHE A 26 -6.15 2.87 -13.10
CA PHE A 26 -5.24 3.49 -12.14
C PHE A 26 -5.95 4.53 -11.26
N ARG A 27 -6.70 5.45 -11.86
CA ARG A 27 -7.44 6.49 -11.12
C ARG A 27 -8.48 5.88 -10.18
N PHE A 28 -9.18 4.84 -10.65
CA PHE A 28 -10.16 4.12 -9.84
C PHE A 28 -9.48 3.39 -8.67
N THR A 29 -8.38 2.68 -8.89
CA THR A 29 -7.61 2.06 -7.80
C THR A 29 -7.11 3.10 -6.79
N VAL A 30 -6.64 4.26 -7.24
CA VAL A 30 -6.24 5.37 -6.35
C VAL A 30 -7.43 5.91 -5.56
N LEU A 31 -8.61 6.01 -6.17
CA LEU A 31 -9.84 6.37 -5.45
C LEU A 31 -10.16 5.33 -4.37
N VAL A 32 -10.14 4.02 -4.69
CA VAL A 32 -10.40 2.96 -3.71
C VAL A 32 -9.39 3.02 -2.56
N ALA A 33 -8.10 3.21 -2.87
CA ALA A 33 -7.06 3.39 -1.86
C ALA A 33 -7.29 4.64 -1.01
N GLY A 34 -7.70 5.77 -1.60
CA GLY A 34 -8.03 7.00 -0.87
C GLY A 34 -9.21 6.83 0.08
N VAL A 35 -10.29 6.19 -0.37
CA VAL A 35 -11.43 5.86 0.49
C VAL A 35 -11.03 4.85 1.58
N THR A 36 -10.09 3.94 1.29
CA THR A 36 -9.54 3.02 2.30
C THR A 36 -8.72 3.75 3.36
N VAL A 37 -7.99 4.82 3.01
CA VAL A 37 -7.32 5.69 4.01
C VAL A 37 -8.35 6.35 4.93
N LEU A 38 -9.47 6.82 4.38
CA LEU A 38 -10.58 7.35 5.20
C LEU A 38 -11.15 6.28 6.12
N LEU A 39 -11.35 5.05 5.62
CA LEU A 39 -11.82 3.91 6.42
C LEU A 39 -10.85 3.57 7.56
N ILE A 40 -9.54 3.52 7.30
CA ILE A 40 -8.50 3.24 8.31
C ILE A 40 -8.49 4.35 9.37
N SER A 41 -8.51 5.61 8.95
CA SER A 41 -8.56 6.77 9.85
C SER A 41 -9.79 6.71 10.76
N TRP A 42 -10.96 6.43 10.17
CA TRP A 42 -12.23 6.33 10.90
C TRP A 42 -12.26 5.12 11.85
N GLY A 43 -11.64 3.99 11.47
CA GLY A 43 -11.44 2.85 12.39
C GLY A 43 -10.53 3.20 13.57
N GLY A 44 -9.51 4.03 13.32
CA GLY A 44 -8.69 4.64 14.37
C GLY A 44 -9.54 5.50 15.31
N PHE A 45 -10.42 6.34 14.78
CA PHE A 45 -11.37 7.13 15.56
C PHE A 45 -12.26 6.25 16.45
N VAL A 46 -12.94 5.24 15.88
CA VAL A 46 -13.78 4.26 16.61
C VAL A 46 -13.03 3.66 17.79
N THR A 47 -11.79 3.22 17.56
CA THR A 47 -10.98 2.58 18.59
C THR A 47 -10.56 3.57 19.67
N SER A 48 -10.18 4.80 19.30
CA SER A 48 -9.71 5.82 20.25
C SER A 48 -10.80 6.31 21.19
N ILE A 49 -12.06 6.36 20.75
CA ILE A 49 -13.21 6.73 21.61
C ILE A 49 -13.89 5.51 22.25
N GLU A 50 -13.30 4.33 22.11
CA GLU A 50 -13.81 3.07 22.68
C GLU A 50 -15.22 2.69 22.18
N ALA A 51 -15.60 3.16 20.99
CA ALA A 51 -16.92 2.93 20.39
C ALA A 51 -17.05 1.61 19.63
N GLY A 52 -16.07 0.70 19.74
CA GLY A 52 -16.07 -0.56 18.99
C GLY A 52 -17.22 -1.53 19.33
N MET A 53 -17.93 -1.29 20.43
CA MET A 53 -19.02 -2.14 20.89
C MET A 53 -20.32 -1.34 21.08
N ALA A 54 -20.45 -0.19 20.39
CA ALA A 54 -21.62 0.69 20.49
C ALA A 54 -22.87 0.10 19.83
N VAL A 55 -22.70 -0.82 18.88
CA VAL A 55 -23.69 -1.61 18.18
C VAL A 55 -23.41 -3.09 18.47
N PRO A 56 -24.34 -3.82 19.12
CA PRO A 56 -24.08 -5.16 19.64
C PRO A 56 -24.17 -6.28 18.60
N ASP A 57 -24.81 -6.03 17.45
CA ASP A 57 -25.08 -7.00 16.39
C ASP A 57 -24.26 -6.74 15.13
N TRP A 58 -24.09 -7.77 14.30
CA TRP A 58 -23.52 -7.72 12.96
C TRP A 58 -24.08 -8.89 12.16
N PRO A 59 -24.35 -8.75 10.84
CA PRO A 59 -24.10 -7.61 9.96
C PRO A 59 -25.17 -6.50 10.01
N GLN A 60 -26.26 -6.72 10.73
CA GLN A 60 -27.27 -5.69 11.00
C GLN A 60 -26.75 -4.65 12.00
N THR A 61 -27.42 -3.49 12.04
CA THR A 61 -27.24 -2.50 13.10
C THR A 61 -28.58 -2.35 13.82
N PHE A 62 -28.64 -2.86 15.04
CA PHE A 62 -29.84 -2.97 15.87
C PHE A 62 -31.02 -3.66 15.16
N GLY A 63 -30.75 -4.79 14.51
CA GLY A 63 -31.75 -5.55 13.75
C GLY A 63 -32.16 -4.93 12.42
N SER A 64 -31.60 -3.77 12.04
CA SER A 64 -31.88 -3.10 10.78
C SER A 64 -30.83 -3.40 9.72
N TRP A 65 -31.28 -3.70 8.49
CA TRP A 65 -30.45 -3.79 7.30
C TRP A 65 -30.28 -2.45 6.59
N ASN A 66 -30.99 -1.39 7.02
CA ASN A 66 -30.91 -0.09 6.39
C ASN A 66 -29.60 0.62 6.81
N PRO A 67 -28.62 0.79 5.90
CA PRO A 67 -27.36 1.43 6.25
C PRO A 67 -27.50 2.94 6.45
N VAL A 68 -28.54 3.58 5.89
CA VAL A 68 -28.71 5.05 5.95
C VAL A 68 -29.35 5.46 7.26
N ASN A 69 -30.38 4.74 7.70
CA ASN A 69 -31.11 5.04 8.92
C ASN A 69 -31.45 3.75 9.68
N PRO A 70 -30.47 3.14 10.38
CA PRO A 70 -30.72 1.94 11.17
C PRO A 70 -31.60 2.23 12.39
N ILE A 71 -31.40 3.38 13.03
CA ILE A 71 -32.22 3.95 14.11
C ILE A 71 -32.25 5.47 13.91
N GLU A 72 -33.40 6.09 14.17
CA GLU A 72 -33.54 7.54 14.09
C GLU A 72 -32.49 8.28 14.94
N GLY A 73 -31.84 9.29 14.34
CA GLY A 73 -30.89 10.15 15.05
C GLY A 73 -29.57 9.49 15.42
N TRP A 74 -29.23 8.33 14.86
CA TRP A 74 -27.99 7.60 15.16
C TRP A 74 -26.72 8.46 15.04
N TRP A 75 -26.72 9.41 14.09
CA TRP A 75 -25.63 10.35 13.86
C TRP A 75 -25.42 11.39 14.98
N ARG A 76 -26.39 11.57 15.88
CA ARG A 76 -26.29 12.50 17.02
C ARG A 76 -25.50 11.89 18.18
N SER A 77 -25.42 10.57 18.26
CA SER A 77 -24.63 9.85 19.26
C SER A 77 -23.24 9.59 18.71
N THR A 78 -22.19 10.21 19.28
CA THR A 78 -20.81 10.08 18.78
C THR A 78 -20.31 8.64 18.69
N PRO A 79 -20.52 7.76 19.69
CA PRO A 79 -20.11 6.35 19.59
C PRO A 79 -20.84 5.61 18.46
N LEU A 80 -22.14 5.83 18.32
CA LEU A 80 -22.94 5.19 17.27
C LEU A 80 -22.58 5.71 15.88
N LEU A 81 -22.38 7.03 15.75
CA LEU A 81 -21.87 7.67 14.53
C LEU A 81 -20.53 7.06 14.12
N ALA A 82 -19.62 6.90 15.08
CA ALA A 82 -18.31 6.33 14.82
C ALA A 82 -18.43 4.88 14.33
N GLU A 83 -19.11 4.01 15.07
CA GLU A 83 -19.15 2.60 14.73
C GLU A 83 -19.97 2.32 13.47
N HIS A 84 -21.21 2.81 13.39
CA HIS A 84 -22.05 2.59 12.22
C HIS A 84 -21.47 3.29 10.97
N GLY A 85 -20.90 4.49 11.15
CA GLY A 85 -20.16 5.17 10.08
C GLY A 85 -18.97 4.36 9.56
N HIS A 86 -18.25 3.64 10.44
CA HIS A 86 -17.18 2.73 10.03
C HIS A 86 -17.71 1.56 9.20
N ARG A 87 -18.84 0.98 9.58
CA ARG A 87 -19.50 -0.10 8.84
C ARG A 87 -19.91 0.36 7.44
N ILE A 88 -20.51 1.55 7.32
CA ILE A 88 -20.86 2.14 6.02
C ILE A 88 -19.60 2.34 5.15
N LEU A 89 -18.53 2.92 5.69
CA LEU A 89 -17.28 3.08 4.96
C LEU A 89 -16.70 1.72 4.53
N GLY A 90 -16.80 0.70 5.37
CA GLY A 90 -16.40 -0.68 5.06
C GLY A 90 -17.19 -1.26 3.88
N GLN A 91 -18.51 -1.07 3.87
CA GLN A 91 -19.38 -1.49 2.76
C GLN A 91 -19.03 -0.75 1.47
N VAL A 92 -18.76 0.55 1.53
CA VAL A 92 -18.34 1.35 0.36
C VAL A 92 -17.00 0.84 -0.19
N VAL A 93 -15.99 0.62 0.66
CA VAL A 93 -14.71 0.06 0.23
C VAL A 93 -14.87 -1.35 -0.35
N GLY A 94 -15.72 -2.18 0.25
CA GLY A 94 -16.07 -3.51 -0.26
C GLY A 94 -16.67 -3.45 -1.66
N ALA A 95 -17.68 -2.60 -1.87
CA ALA A 95 -18.33 -2.41 -3.17
C ALA A 95 -17.37 -1.87 -4.25
N LEU A 96 -16.55 -0.87 -3.90
CA LEU A 96 -15.52 -0.33 -4.79
C LEU A 96 -14.48 -1.38 -5.15
N THR A 97 -14.08 -2.23 -4.20
CA THR A 97 -13.12 -3.31 -4.43
C THR A 97 -13.72 -4.41 -5.31
N LEU A 98 -15.00 -4.75 -5.13
CA LEU A 98 -15.72 -5.67 -6.01
C LEU A 98 -15.77 -5.13 -7.45
N ALA A 99 -16.11 -3.86 -7.63
CA ALA A 99 -16.10 -3.20 -8.94
C ALA A 99 -14.69 -3.20 -9.56
N LEU A 100 -13.65 -2.89 -8.77
CA LEU A 100 -12.26 -2.94 -9.22
C LEU A 100 -11.86 -4.36 -9.64
N ALA A 101 -12.27 -5.37 -8.87
CA ALA A 101 -11.95 -6.77 -9.14
C ALA A 101 -12.65 -7.26 -10.41
N GLY A 102 -13.95 -6.99 -10.57
CA GLY A 102 -14.71 -7.33 -11.77
C GLY A 102 -14.14 -6.64 -13.02
N TRP A 103 -13.83 -5.34 -12.92
CA TRP A 103 -13.22 -4.60 -14.02
C TRP A 103 -11.83 -5.16 -14.38
N THR A 104 -10.97 -5.37 -13.40
CA THR A 104 -9.62 -5.93 -13.63
C THR A 104 -9.71 -7.33 -14.23
N TRP A 105 -10.63 -8.17 -13.75
CA TRP A 105 -10.84 -9.52 -14.27
C TRP A 105 -11.25 -9.52 -15.75
N TRP A 106 -12.14 -8.60 -16.14
CA TRP A 106 -12.67 -8.55 -17.50
C TRP A 106 -11.72 -7.88 -18.50
N LYS A 107 -11.02 -6.82 -18.08
CA LYS A 107 -10.27 -5.95 -19.00
C LYS A 107 -8.75 -6.08 -18.89
N ASP A 108 -8.19 -6.70 -17.85
CA ASP A 108 -6.73 -6.81 -17.71
C ASP A 108 -6.21 -8.09 -18.36
N PRO A 109 -5.36 -8.01 -19.40
CA PRO A 109 -4.84 -9.20 -20.07
C PRO A 109 -3.91 -10.02 -19.16
N ARG A 110 -3.31 -9.41 -18.12
CA ARG A 110 -2.30 -10.05 -17.26
C ARG A 110 -2.96 -10.97 -16.24
N ARG A 111 -2.77 -12.28 -16.39
CA ARG A 111 -3.34 -13.31 -15.48
C ARG A 111 -3.00 -13.07 -14.00
N TRP A 112 -1.78 -12.63 -13.72
CA TRP A 112 -1.35 -12.34 -12.35
C TRP A 112 -2.08 -11.12 -11.75
N MET A 113 -2.40 -10.11 -12.56
CA MET A 113 -3.16 -8.94 -12.10
C MET A 113 -4.61 -9.31 -11.75
N ARG A 114 -5.20 -10.23 -12.53
CA ARG A 114 -6.52 -10.82 -12.25
C ARG A 114 -6.53 -11.64 -10.95
N ARG A 115 -5.46 -12.40 -10.68
CA ARG A 115 -5.28 -13.12 -9.41
C ARG A 115 -5.13 -12.15 -8.23
N LEU A 116 -4.34 -11.09 -8.39
CA LEU A 116 -4.20 -10.05 -7.36
C LEU A 116 -5.53 -9.36 -7.06
N SER A 117 -6.33 -9.05 -8.07
CA SER A 117 -7.64 -8.44 -7.86
C SER A 117 -8.62 -9.38 -7.18
N GLY A 118 -8.59 -10.68 -7.50
CA GLY A 118 -9.31 -11.72 -6.76
C GLY A 118 -8.84 -11.83 -5.30
N GLY A 119 -7.52 -11.75 -5.06
CA GLY A 119 -6.94 -11.71 -3.72
C GLY A 119 -7.36 -10.47 -2.92
N ALA A 120 -7.44 -9.30 -3.55
CA ALA A 120 -7.93 -8.08 -2.90
C ALA A 120 -9.40 -8.20 -2.51
N LEU A 121 -10.23 -8.80 -3.38
CA LEU A 121 -11.63 -9.07 -3.08
C LEU A 121 -11.78 -10.07 -1.92
N LEU A 122 -11.02 -11.17 -1.93
CA LEU A 122 -11.02 -12.13 -0.83
C LEU A 122 -10.59 -11.46 0.48
N LEU A 123 -9.53 -10.65 0.45
CA LEU A 123 -9.00 -10.01 1.64
C LEU A 123 -9.99 -8.99 2.23
N VAL A 124 -10.72 -8.21 1.43
CA VAL A 124 -11.75 -7.28 1.94
C VAL A 124 -12.97 -8.02 2.50
N ILE A 125 -13.34 -9.17 1.94
CA ILE A 125 -14.38 -10.03 2.52
C ILE A 125 -13.94 -10.54 3.89
N VAL A 126 -12.72 -11.04 3.99
CA VAL A 126 -12.12 -11.45 5.27
C VAL A 126 -12.06 -10.27 6.25
N GLN A 127 -11.77 -9.04 5.80
CA GLN A 127 -11.84 -7.85 6.66
C GLN A 127 -13.25 -7.62 7.20
N GLY A 128 -14.28 -7.71 6.37
CA GLY A 128 -15.67 -7.58 6.80
C GLY A 128 -16.06 -8.62 7.85
N VAL A 129 -15.66 -9.88 7.64
CA VAL A 129 -15.89 -10.97 8.59
C VAL A 129 -15.12 -10.75 9.90
N LEU A 130 -13.83 -10.43 9.84
CA LEU A 130 -13.03 -10.14 11.04
C LEU A 130 -13.59 -8.94 11.82
N GLY A 131 -14.03 -7.89 11.11
CA GLY A 131 -14.66 -6.71 11.70
C GLY A 131 -16.00 -7.01 12.35
N GLY A 132 -16.79 -7.92 11.78
CA GLY A 132 -18.04 -8.41 12.38
C GLY A 132 -17.80 -9.28 13.61
N LEU A 133 -16.94 -10.29 13.48
CA LEU A 133 -16.63 -11.22 14.57
C LEU A 133 -15.99 -10.53 15.78
N ARG A 134 -15.16 -9.49 15.56
CA ARG A 134 -14.61 -8.73 16.71
C ARG A 134 -15.71 -8.07 17.55
N VAL A 135 -16.85 -7.74 16.95
CA VAL A 135 -18.04 -7.21 17.63
C VAL A 135 -18.83 -8.34 18.29
N THR A 136 -19.25 -9.36 17.54
CA THR A 136 -20.11 -10.43 18.09
C THR A 136 -19.42 -11.21 19.20
N GLU A 137 -18.11 -11.39 19.12
CA GLU A 137 -17.30 -12.12 20.10
C GLU A 137 -16.66 -11.21 21.16
N ASN A 138 -16.88 -9.89 21.11
CA ASN A 138 -16.24 -8.90 21.98
C ASN A 138 -14.72 -9.13 22.14
N SER A 139 -14.02 -9.32 21.01
CA SER A 139 -12.66 -9.85 21.01
C SER A 139 -11.62 -8.79 20.61
N LEU A 140 -10.80 -8.40 21.57
CA LEU A 140 -9.63 -7.52 21.36
C LEU A 140 -8.59 -8.17 20.44
N ALA A 141 -8.46 -9.50 20.46
CA ALA A 141 -7.55 -10.22 19.57
C ALA A 141 -8.01 -10.11 18.12
N LEU A 142 -9.30 -10.32 17.85
CA LEU A 142 -9.85 -10.14 16.50
C LEU A 142 -9.75 -8.68 16.05
N ALA A 143 -9.94 -7.71 16.95
CA ALA A 143 -9.74 -6.30 16.65
C ALA A 143 -8.29 -5.99 16.23
N ALA A 144 -7.30 -6.55 16.96
CA ALA A 144 -5.89 -6.39 16.64
C ALA A 144 -5.51 -7.06 15.30
N VAL A 145 -6.00 -8.27 15.05
CA VAL A 145 -5.79 -8.98 13.77
C VAL A 145 -6.40 -8.19 12.63
N HIS A 146 -7.66 -7.75 12.77
CA HIS A 146 -8.35 -6.90 11.79
C HIS A 146 -7.51 -5.66 11.45
N ALA A 147 -7.04 -4.93 12.47
CA ALA A 147 -6.19 -3.75 12.28
C ALA A 147 -4.89 -4.06 11.53
N CYS A 148 -4.21 -5.18 11.83
CA CYS A 148 -3.00 -5.59 11.14
C CYS A 148 -3.26 -5.98 9.67
N THR A 149 -4.35 -6.71 9.42
CA THR A 149 -4.70 -7.17 8.07
C THR A 149 -5.21 -6.04 7.16
N ALA A 150 -5.83 -5.00 7.73
CA ALA A 150 -6.23 -3.80 6.99
C ALA A 150 -5.03 -3.11 6.33
N GLN A 151 -3.86 -3.11 6.98
CA GLN A 151 -2.62 -2.55 6.45
C GLN A 151 -2.09 -3.32 5.23
N VAL A 152 -2.24 -4.65 5.24
CA VAL A 152 -1.90 -5.52 4.12
C VAL A 152 -2.84 -5.26 2.94
N PHE A 153 -4.14 -5.16 3.20
CA PHE A 153 -5.14 -4.82 2.18
C PHE A 153 -4.83 -3.48 1.51
N PHE A 154 -4.55 -2.44 2.31
CA PHE A 154 -4.18 -1.13 1.78
C PHE A 154 -2.90 -1.19 0.92
N SER A 155 -1.86 -1.90 1.40
CA SER A 155 -0.61 -2.07 0.65
C SER A 155 -0.82 -2.80 -0.69
N LEU A 156 -1.74 -3.78 -0.73
CA LEU A 156 -2.12 -4.48 -1.96
C LEU A 156 -2.81 -3.54 -2.97
N LEU A 157 -3.71 -2.67 -2.52
CA LEU A 157 -4.33 -1.65 -3.39
C LEU A 157 -3.28 -0.70 -3.97
N VAL A 158 -2.31 -0.26 -3.15
CA VAL A 158 -1.21 0.60 -3.62
C VAL A 158 -0.31 -0.13 -4.62
N ALA A 159 -0.02 -1.41 -4.40
CA ALA A 159 0.72 -2.24 -5.36
C ALA A 159 -0.05 -2.36 -6.70
N MET A 160 -1.36 -2.62 -6.66
CA MET A 160 -2.21 -2.67 -7.86
C MET A 160 -2.26 -1.32 -8.59
N ALA A 161 -2.31 -0.20 -7.86
CA ALA A 161 -2.20 1.14 -8.45
C ALA A 161 -0.83 1.34 -9.10
N LEU A 162 0.25 0.92 -8.44
CA LEU A 162 1.59 0.97 -9.01
C LEU A 162 1.66 0.20 -10.34
N PHE A 163 1.10 -1.02 -10.40
CA PHE A 163 1.10 -1.85 -11.61
C PHE A 163 0.30 -1.30 -12.80
N THR A 164 -0.53 -0.28 -12.56
CA THR A 164 -1.29 0.45 -13.60
C THR A 164 -0.79 1.89 -13.79
N SER A 165 0.26 2.28 -13.05
CA SER A 165 0.84 3.61 -13.08
C SER A 165 1.76 3.84 -14.29
N ARG A 166 2.02 5.11 -14.62
CA ARG A 166 2.98 5.47 -15.67
C ARG A 166 4.39 4.94 -15.39
N PRO A 167 4.99 5.11 -14.19
CA PRO A 167 6.32 4.58 -13.91
C PRO A 167 6.46 3.09 -14.14
N TRP A 168 5.41 2.30 -13.92
CA TRP A 168 5.43 0.84 -14.11
C TRP A 168 5.21 0.41 -15.55
N ILE A 169 4.31 1.08 -16.28
CA ILE A 169 3.94 0.71 -17.65
C ILE A 169 4.89 1.30 -18.67
N ALA A 170 5.38 2.52 -18.43
CA ALA A 170 6.32 3.15 -19.34
C ALA A 170 7.51 2.20 -19.53
N PRO A 171 7.92 1.91 -20.77
CA PRO A 171 9.22 1.33 -21.04
C PRO A 171 10.22 2.27 -20.37
N SER A 172 10.77 1.86 -19.23
CA SER A 172 11.78 2.67 -18.55
C SER A 172 12.99 2.67 -19.47
N PHE A 173 13.20 3.79 -20.16
CA PHE A 173 14.51 4.29 -20.59
C PHE A 173 15.51 3.22 -21.04
N ALA A 174 15.14 2.38 -22.02
CA ALA A 174 16.10 1.49 -22.69
C ALA A 174 17.10 2.25 -23.59
N LEU A 175 17.18 3.59 -23.51
CA LEU A 175 17.91 4.44 -24.45
C LEU A 175 18.72 5.59 -23.80
N ALA A 176 18.99 5.58 -22.49
CA ALA A 176 19.89 6.60 -21.94
C ALA A 176 20.70 6.14 -20.72
N ARG A 177 21.68 5.26 -20.94
CA ARG A 177 23.07 5.53 -20.57
C ARG A 177 24.00 4.42 -21.06
N GLU A 178 25.18 4.88 -21.47
CA GLU A 178 26.32 4.17 -22.04
C GLU A 178 26.58 2.83 -21.35
N THR A 179 26.79 1.79 -22.15
CA THR A 179 27.41 0.53 -21.75
C THR A 179 28.76 0.82 -21.08
N PRO A 180 28.92 0.59 -19.76
CA PRO A 180 30.23 0.61 -19.15
C PRO A 180 30.97 -0.66 -19.61
N ALA A 181 32.13 -0.49 -20.24
CA ALA A 181 33.05 -1.59 -20.53
C ALA A 181 33.68 -2.08 -19.22
N GLY A 182 32.98 -2.96 -18.49
CA GLY A 182 33.46 -3.58 -17.25
C GLY A 182 32.40 -4.47 -16.59
N PRO A 183 32.79 -5.37 -15.66
CA PRO A 183 31.83 -6.20 -14.92
C PRO A 183 30.87 -5.30 -14.13
N SER A 184 29.60 -5.30 -14.54
CA SER A 184 28.57 -4.45 -13.97
C SER A 184 28.22 -4.93 -12.55
N THR A 185 28.47 -4.09 -11.54
CA THR A 185 28.05 -4.33 -10.15
C THR A 185 26.58 -3.98 -9.90
N ALA A 186 25.87 -3.51 -10.94
CA ALA A 186 24.48 -3.05 -10.84
C ALA A 186 23.49 -4.13 -10.37
N PRO A 187 23.57 -5.41 -10.82
CA PRO A 187 22.69 -6.47 -10.31
C PRO A 187 22.88 -6.75 -8.82
N ALA A 188 24.13 -6.76 -8.34
CA ALA A 188 24.45 -7.00 -6.93
C ALA A 188 23.93 -5.87 -6.03
N LYS A 189 24.10 -4.61 -6.45
CA LYS A 189 23.58 -3.43 -5.74
C LYS A 189 22.06 -3.46 -5.66
N ARG A 190 21.40 -3.82 -6.77
CA ARG A 190 19.93 -3.92 -6.82
C ARG A 190 19.40 -5.04 -5.93
N HIS A 191 20.03 -6.20 -5.95
CA HIS A 191 19.69 -7.32 -5.06
C HIS A 191 19.81 -6.93 -3.59
N THR A 192 20.86 -6.18 -3.24
CA THR A 192 21.07 -5.66 -1.89
C THR A 192 19.95 -4.69 -1.49
N LEU A 193 19.59 -3.74 -2.36
CA LEU A 193 18.47 -2.83 -2.11
C LEU A 193 17.15 -3.58 -1.92
N VAL A 194 16.87 -4.60 -2.75
CA VAL A 194 15.66 -5.42 -2.62
C VAL A 194 15.64 -6.14 -1.27
N LYS A 195 16.72 -6.81 -0.88
CA LYS A 195 16.82 -7.47 0.44
C LYS A 195 16.58 -6.49 1.58
N LEU A 196 17.20 -5.30 1.50
CA LEU A 196 17.04 -4.26 2.49
C LEU A 196 15.58 -3.78 2.59
N LEU A 197 14.93 -3.49 1.46
CA LEU A 197 13.52 -3.06 1.42
C LEU A 197 12.55 -4.16 1.89
N LEU A 198 12.83 -5.43 1.57
CA LEU A 198 12.05 -6.56 2.09
C LEU A 198 12.21 -6.70 3.60
N GLY A 199 13.45 -6.61 4.11
CA GLY A 199 13.72 -6.61 5.56
C GLY A 199 13.04 -5.46 6.27
N THR A 200 13.11 -4.23 5.70
CA THR A 200 12.40 -3.05 6.19
C THR A 200 10.89 -3.28 6.22
N GLY A 201 10.31 -3.86 5.16
CA GLY A 201 8.87 -4.16 5.10
C GLY A 201 8.44 -5.18 6.16
N VAL A 202 9.23 -6.24 6.39
CA VAL A 202 8.95 -7.22 7.45
C VAL A 202 9.04 -6.58 8.84
N ALA A 203 10.09 -5.78 9.10
CA ALA A 203 10.23 -5.06 10.36
C ALA A 203 9.09 -4.06 10.60
N LEU A 204 8.67 -3.33 9.55
CA LEU A 204 7.52 -2.42 9.59
C LEU A 204 6.22 -3.17 9.90
N TYR A 205 5.99 -4.33 9.30
CA TYR A 205 4.82 -5.14 9.62
C TYR A 205 4.84 -5.63 11.07
N GLY A 206 5.99 -6.10 11.55
CA GLY A 206 6.17 -6.44 12.97
C GLY A 206 5.87 -5.25 13.87
N GLN A 207 6.32 -4.05 13.50
CA GLN A 207 6.04 -2.82 14.24
C GLN A 207 4.56 -2.43 14.25
N ILE A 208 3.84 -2.67 13.15
CA ILE A 208 2.38 -2.52 13.08
C ILE A 208 1.70 -3.49 14.05
N VAL A 209 2.15 -4.75 14.10
CA VAL A 209 1.63 -5.76 15.04
C VAL A 209 1.87 -5.30 16.49
N LEU A 210 3.09 -4.86 16.82
CA LEU A 210 3.41 -4.31 18.14
C LEU A 210 2.52 -3.10 18.49
N GLY A 211 2.25 -2.22 17.51
CA GLY A 211 1.36 -1.08 17.69
C GLY A 211 -0.10 -1.48 17.94
N ALA A 212 -0.60 -2.50 17.23
CA ALA A 212 -1.93 -3.07 17.46
C ALA A 212 -2.03 -3.72 18.85
N LEU A 213 -1.01 -4.47 19.26
CA LEU A 213 -0.94 -5.07 20.59
C LEU A 213 -0.96 -4.00 21.69
N LEU A 214 -0.15 -2.94 21.55
CA LEU A 214 -0.13 -1.81 22.47
C LEU A 214 -1.52 -1.15 22.56
N ARG A 215 -2.17 -0.90 21.42
CA ARG A 215 -3.46 -0.22 21.35
C ARG A 215 -4.62 -1.02 21.94
N HIS A 216 -4.66 -2.33 21.71
CA HIS A 216 -5.78 -3.17 22.13
C HIS A 216 -5.58 -3.80 23.52
N PHE A 217 -4.35 -4.15 23.91
CA PHE A 217 -4.05 -4.86 25.17
C PHE A 217 -3.32 -4.01 26.23
N GLY A 218 -2.79 -2.84 25.88
CA GLY A 218 -1.97 -2.03 26.78
C GLY A 218 -2.66 -1.47 28.04
N ARG A 219 -3.97 -1.65 28.21
CA ARG A 219 -4.81 -1.12 29.31
C ARG A 219 -4.53 -1.77 30.70
N GLY A 220 -3.28 -1.76 31.18
CA GLY A 220 -2.92 -2.22 32.54
C GLY A 220 -1.59 -2.98 32.67
N ILE A 221 -1.00 -3.42 31.55
CA ILE A 221 0.35 -4.04 31.45
C ILE A 221 1.26 -3.20 30.52
N GLY A 222 0.84 -1.96 30.25
CA GLY A 222 1.19 -1.19 29.04
C GLY A 222 2.62 -0.69 28.91
N GLN A 223 3.41 -0.67 29.99
CA GLN A 223 4.78 -0.14 29.93
C GLN A 223 5.69 -1.05 29.11
N THR A 224 5.58 -2.38 29.26
CA THR A 224 6.39 -3.32 28.48
C THR A 224 6.03 -3.24 26.99
N PHE A 225 4.73 -3.21 26.65
CA PHE A 225 4.31 -3.04 25.26
C PHE A 225 4.78 -1.72 24.66
N ALA A 226 4.72 -0.62 25.43
CA ALA A 226 5.23 0.67 24.99
C ALA A 226 6.75 0.63 24.75
N LEU A 227 7.52 0.05 25.67
CA LEU A 227 8.97 -0.09 25.53
C LEU A 227 9.36 -0.93 24.32
N VAL A 228 8.71 -2.07 24.11
CA VAL A 228 8.97 -2.94 22.95
C VAL A 228 8.59 -2.24 21.65
N HIS A 229 7.45 -1.54 21.61
CA HIS A 229 7.04 -0.77 20.45
C HIS A 229 8.00 0.41 20.17
N ILE A 230 8.39 1.17 21.18
CA ILE A 230 9.35 2.28 21.03
C ILE A 230 10.71 1.76 20.57
N GLY A 231 11.22 0.68 21.17
CA GLY A 231 12.47 0.03 20.76
C GLY A 231 12.41 -0.45 19.30
N GLY A 232 11.31 -1.11 18.91
CA GLY A 232 11.06 -1.51 17.52
C GLY A 232 10.98 -0.32 16.55
N ALA A 233 10.48 0.84 17.00
CA ALA A 233 10.41 2.05 16.18
C ALA A 233 11.81 2.56 15.78
N PHE A 234 12.80 2.46 16.68
CA PHE A 234 14.19 2.80 16.36
C PHE A 234 14.80 1.84 15.33
N VAL A 235 14.53 0.53 15.46
CA VAL A 235 14.99 -0.47 14.48
C VAL A 235 14.40 -0.19 13.09
N VAL A 236 13.09 0.02 13.02
CA VAL A 236 12.40 0.37 11.76
C VAL A 236 12.96 1.67 11.17
N THR A 237 13.14 2.69 12.00
CA THR A 237 13.69 3.98 11.54
C THR A 237 15.09 3.80 10.96
N ALA A 238 15.95 3.05 11.64
CA ALA A 238 17.29 2.74 11.15
C ALA A 238 17.26 1.99 9.80
N LEU A 239 16.36 1.02 9.63
CA LEU A 239 16.21 0.27 8.37
C LEU A 239 15.67 1.15 7.23
N VAL A 240 14.71 2.04 7.50
CA VAL A 240 14.22 3.01 6.51
C VAL A 240 15.33 3.99 6.12
N LEU A 241 16.09 4.52 7.07
CA LEU A 241 17.21 5.42 6.80
C LEU A 241 18.34 4.72 6.05
N ALA A 242 18.65 3.46 6.39
CA ALA A 242 19.60 2.65 5.64
C ALA A 242 19.12 2.43 4.20
N SER A 243 17.83 2.16 4.00
CA SER A 243 17.22 2.03 2.67
C SER A 243 17.34 3.33 1.87
N PHE A 244 17.10 4.47 2.54
CA PHE A 244 17.23 5.81 1.97
C PHE A 244 18.67 6.12 1.54
N VAL A 245 19.63 5.98 2.46
CA VAL A 245 21.05 6.24 2.19
C VAL A 245 21.56 5.32 1.08
N TYR A 246 21.18 4.04 1.09
CA TYR A 246 21.59 3.09 0.05
C TYR A 246 21.00 3.46 -1.32
N ALA A 247 19.73 3.86 -1.37
CA ALA A 247 19.07 4.30 -2.59
C ALA A 247 19.68 5.60 -3.14
N GLU A 248 19.96 6.60 -2.30
CA GLU A 248 20.65 7.83 -2.71
C GLU A 248 22.07 7.54 -3.20
N LYS A 249 22.82 6.69 -2.51
CA LYS A 249 24.21 6.39 -2.88
C LYS A 249 24.35 5.64 -4.21
N HIS A 250 23.37 4.80 -4.56
CA HIS A 250 23.51 3.86 -5.69
C HIS A 250 22.45 3.99 -6.78
N PHE A 251 21.37 4.73 -6.54
CA PHE A 251 20.21 4.86 -7.43
C PHE A 251 19.67 6.31 -7.48
N ASP A 252 20.50 7.31 -7.19
CA ASP A 252 20.20 8.75 -7.32
C ASP A 252 19.65 9.17 -8.69
N HIS A 253 20.14 8.52 -9.74
CA HIS A 253 19.73 8.71 -11.13
C HIS A 253 18.37 8.04 -11.44
N HIS A 254 17.93 7.11 -10.60
CA HIS A 254 16.70 6.33 -10.78
C HIS A 254 15.51 7.03 -10.10
N ALA A 255 14.93 8.01 -10.79
CA ALA A 255 13.92 8.91 -10.21
C ALA A 255 12.76 8.22 -9.44
N PRO A 256 12.17 7.09 -9.89
CA PRO A 256 11.14 6.40 -9.12
C PRO A 256 11.63 5.84 -7.78
N LEU A 257 12.83 5.24 -7.75
CA LEU A 257 13.42 4.71 -6.51
C LEU A 257 13.79 5.84 -5.57
N ARG A 258 14.37 6.93 -6.10
CA ARG A 258 14.68 8.13 -5.32
C ARG A 258 13.44 8.74 -4.67
N ARG A 259 12.35 8.91 -5.44
CA ARG A 259 11.07 9.38 -4.89
C ARG A 259 10.53 8.44 -3.81
N GLY A 260 10.62 7.12 -4.02
CA GLY A 260 10.22 6.13 -3.02
C GLY A 260 11.01 6.29 -1.71
N ALA A 261 12.34 6.39 -1.81
CA ALA A 261 13.23 6.60 -0.68
C ALA A 261 12.90 7.88 0.11
N TRP A 262 12.73 9.02 -0.57
CA TRP A 262 12.33 10.27 0.09
C TRP A 262 10.93 10.21 0.70
N THR A 263 9.99 9.54 0.03
CA THR A 263 8.64 9.32 0.58
C THR A 263 8.71 8.52 1.87
N MET A 264 9.50 7.45 1.91
CA MET A 264 9.70 6.63 3.10
C MET A 264 10.40 7.42 4.21
N ALA A 265 11.44 8.21 3.90
CA ALA A 265 12.16 9.03 4.86
C ALA A 265 11.24 10.10 5.51
N GLY A 266 10.46 10.82 4.70
CA GLY A 266 9.48 11.78 5.21
C GLY A 266 8.38 11.11 6.04
N ALA A 267 7.86 9.97 5.59
CA ALA A 267 6.82 9.24 6.31
C ALA A 267 7.33 8.66 7.64
N VAL A 268 8.55 8.13 7.72
CA VAL A 268 9.10 7.61 8.98
C VAL A 268 9.40 8.72 9.97
N PHE A 269 9.88 9.88 9.49
CA PHE A 269 10.04 11.07 10.33
C PHE A 269 8.71 11.49 10.96
N LEU A 270 7.67 11.64 10.12
CA LEU A 270 6.33 12.00 10.59
C LEU A 270 5.76 10.93 11.52
N GLN A 271 5.96 9.64 11.21
CA GLN A 271 5.50 8.52 12.04
C GLN A 271 6.12 8.59 13.45
N PHE A 272 7.43 8.81 13.52
CA PHE A 272 8.14 8.93 14.80
C PHE A 272 7.66 10.14 15.59
N ALA A 273 7.52 11.30 14.95
CA ALA A 273 7.03 12.52 15.58
C ALA A 273 5.60 12.33 16.14
N LEU A 274 4.68 11.75 15.35
CA LEU A 274 3.32 11.45 15.79
C LEU A 274 3.29 10.44 16.95
N GLY A 275 4.14 9.41 16.91
CA GLY A 275 4.23 8.39 17.95
C GLY A 275 4.75 8.97 19.27
N LEU A 276 5.81 9.77 19.22
CA LEU A 276 6.35 10.47 20.36
C LEU A 276 5.32 11.45 20.94
N ALA A 277 4.67 12.26 20.10
CA ALA A 277 3.63 13.18 20.55
C ALA A 277 2.46 12.45 21.22
N ALA A 278 1.96 11.37 20.62
CA ALA A 278 0.88 10.56 21.20
C ALA A 278 1.28 9.93 22.54
N TYR A 279 2.54 9.52 22.70
CA TYR A 279 3.04 8.98 23.96
C TYR A 279 3.18 10.07 25.04
N LEU A 280 3.71 11.24 24.71
CA LEU A 280 3.84 12.36 25.66
C LEU A 280 2.47 12.87 26.12
N VAL A 281 1.51 13.00 25.19
CA VAL A 281 0.14 13.38 25.54
C VAL A 281 -0.52 12.31 26.42
N LEU A 282 -0.33 11.02 26.12
CA LEU A 282 -0.82 9.92 26.97
C LEU A 282 -0.28 10.03 28.40
N LEU A 283 1.03 10.23 28.57
CA LEU A 283 1.64 10.37 29.90
C LEU A 283 1.07 11.57 30.67
N ASN A 284 0.89 12.70 29.99
CA ASN A 284 0.29 13.90 30.60
C ASN A 284 -1.19 13.69 30.97
N GLU A 285 -1.97 13.04 30.10
CA GLU A 285 -3.38 12.71 30.37
C GLU A 285 -3.53 11.76 31.55
N MET A 286 -2.69 10.72 31.62
CA MET A 286 -2.65 9.80 32.76
C MET A 286 -2.29 10.52 34.06
N ALA A 287 -1.31 11.42 34.04
CA ALA A 287 -0.90 12.18 35.22
C ALA A 287 -1.98 13.17 35.71
N ARG A 288 -2.85 13.65 34.81
CA ARG A 288 -3.89 14.65 35.10
C ARG A 288 -5.31 14.07 35.16
N SER A 289 -5.49 12.78 34.91
CA SER A 289 -6.80 12.11 34.80
C SER A 289 -7.76 12.79 33.80
N LEU A 290 -7.24 13.20 32.64
CA LEU A 290 -8.01 13.87 31.56
C LEU A 290 -8.12 12.99 30.32
N ARG A 291 -9.12 13.25 29.47
CA ARG A 291 -9.22 12.71 28.10
C ARG A 291 -9.31 13.87 27.11
N SER A 292 -8.43 13.94 26.11
CA SER A 292 -8.44 14.99 25.09
C SER A 292 -8.76 14.48 23.69
N THR A 293 -9.29 15.37 22.86
CA THR A 293 -9.49 15.12 21.42
C THR A 293 -8.17 15.10 20.64
N LEU A 294 -7.11 15.71 21.19
CA LEU A 294 -5.79 15.70 20.59
C LEU A 294 -5.20 14.29 20.53
N GLN A 295 -5.37 13.50 21.60
CA GLN A 295 -4.89 12.11 21.63
C GLN A 295 -5.56 11.24 20.56
N ILE A 296 -6.84 11.47 20.30
CA ILE A 296 -7.60 10.81 19.22
C ILE A 296 -6.98 11.14 17.86
N GLY A 297 -6.74 12.42 17.59
CA GLY A 297 -6.15 12.87 16.33
C GLY A 297 -4.73 12.35 16.10
N LEU A 298 -3.88 12.39 17.13
CA LEU A 298 -2.50 11.91 17.06
C LEU A 298 -2.43 10.40 16.81
N THR A 299 -3.24 9.61 17.52
CA THR A 299 -3.25 8.14 17.37
C THR A 299 -3.89 7.68 16.06
N ALA A 300 -4.87 8.42 15.53
CA ALA A 300 -5.42 8.18 14.19
C ALA A 300 -4.42 8.57 13.10
N GLY A 301 -3.75 9.71 13.25
CA GLY A 301 -2.68 10.15 12.35
C GLY A 301 -1.53 9.14 12.31
N HIS A 302 -1.06 8.68 13.47
CA HIS A 302 0.00 7.67 13.58
C HIS A 302 -0.39 6.34 12.92
N LEU A 303 -1.66 5.93 13.01
CA LEU A 303 -2.17 4.74 12.31
C LEU A 303 -2.13 4.91 10.78
N VAL A 304 -2.59 6.06 10.28
CA VAL A 304 -2.64 6.35 8.84
C VAL A 304 -1.24 6.51 8.24
N VAL A 305 -0.35 7.24 8.91
CA VAL A 305 1.03 7.44 8.43
C VAL A 305 1.80 6.11 8.45
N GLY A 306 1.56 5.24 9.44
CA GLY A 306 2.09 3.88 9.45
C GLY A 306 1.64 3.06 8.24
N ALA A 307 0.36 3.18 7.86
CA ALA A 307 -0.18 2.56 6.64
C ALA A 307 0.50 3.03 5.36
N LEU A 308 0.68 4.34 5.25
CA LEU A 308 1.33 4.99 4.10
C LEU A 308 2.80 4.60 4.00
N LEU A 309 3.52 4.54 5.13
CA LEU A 309 4.92 4.11 5.18
C LEU A 309 5.08 2.66 4.73
N MET A 310 4.21 1.76 5.19
CA MET A 310 4.21 0.36 4.77
C MET A 310 3.95 0.23 3.27
N ALA A 311 2.90 0.90 2.78
CA ALA A 311 2.55 0.88 1.36
C ALA A 311 3.65 1.51 0.46
N ALA A 312 4.29 2.59 0.91
CA ALA A 312 5.42 3.20 0.21
C ALA A 312 6.65 2.28 0.17
N THR A 313 6.91 1.54 1.26
CA THR A 313 7.99 0.54 1.32
C THR A 313 7.73 -0.59 0.33
N VAL A 314 6.51 -1.13 0.30
CA VAL A 314 6.10 -2.16 -0.67
C VAL A 314 6.22 -1.65 -2.11
N ALA A 315 5.73 -0.43 -2.39
CA ALA A 315 5.82 0.16 -3.72
C ALA A 315 7.28 0.35 -4.18
N THR A 316 8.14 0.82 -3.27
CA THR A 316 9.57 1.01 -3.54
C THR A 316 10.28 -0.34 -3.75
N ALA A 317 9.94 -1.36 -2.96
CA ALA A 317 10.45 -2.72 -3.15
C ALA A 317 10.06 -3.29 -4.53
N LEU A 318 8.80 -3.13 -4.94
CA LEU A 318 8.33 -3.57 -6.25
C LEU A 318 9.06 -2.86 -7.40
N LEU A 319 9.28 -1.55 -7.27
CA LEU A 319 10.09 -0.78 -8.24
C LEU A 319 11.54 -1.29 -8.28
N ALA A 320 12.12 -1.64 -7.13
CA ALA A 320 13.48 -2.16 -7.00
C ALA A 320 13.62 -3.61 -7.49
N VAL A 321 12.52 -4.37 -7.58
CA VAL A 321 12.48 -5.72 -8.18
C VAL A 321 12.29 -5.67 -9.69
N ARG A 322 11.55 -4.69 -10.22
CA ARG A 322 11.26 -4.58 -11.67
C ARG A 322 12.55 -4.50 -12.49
N ALA A 323 12.95 -5.58 -13.15
CA ALA A 323 14.13 -5.58 -14.03
C ALA A 323 13.94 -4.59 -15.17
N GLU A 324 14.95 -3.78 -15.45
CA GLU A 324 15.01 -3.04 -16.71
C GLU A 324 15.31 -4.07 -17.81
N ALA A 325 14.46 -4.12 -18.84
CA ALA A 325 14.75 -4.96 -19.99
C ALA A 325 16.03 -4.45 -20.64
N ALA A 326 17.02 -5.33 -20.83
CA ALA A 326 18.16 -5.01 -21.67
C ALA A 326 17.63 -4.63 -23.08
N PRO A 327 18.17 -3.60 -23.73
CA PRO A 327 17.86 -3.35 -25.12
C PRO A 327 18.18 -4.61 -25.91
N VAL A 328 17.22 -5.07 -26.72
CA VAL A 328 17.48 -6.08 -27.75
C VAL A 328 18.53 -5.44 -28.64
N GLY A 329 19.77 -5.94 -28.56
CA GLY A 329 20.80 -5.51 -29.48
C GLY A 329 20.27 -5.67 -30.90
N GLU A 330 20.46 -4.66 -31.73
CA GLU A 330 20.29 -4.77 -33.18
C GLU A 330 21.25 -5.87 -33.68
N GLY A 331 20.75 -7.10 -33.63
CA GLY A 331 21.42 -8.26 -34.17
C GLY A 331 21.38 -8.17 -35.68
N THR A 332 22.46 -7.65 -36.24
CA THR A 332 23.04 -8.03 -37.53
C THR A 332 22.05 -8.10 -38.70
N THR A 333 22.03 -7.03 -39.50
CA THR A 333 21.74 -7.19 -40.93
C THR A 333 22.60 -8.32 -41.50
N PRO A 334 22.03 -9.34 -42.15
CA PRO A 334 22.83 -10.27 -42.94
C PRO A 334 23.27 -9.54 -44.21
N THR A 335 24.38 -8.82 -44.12
CA THR A 335 25.24 -8.55 -45.26
C THR A 335 25.96 -9.84 -45.62
N ASP A 336 25.95 -10.14 -46.92
CA ASP A 336 26.65 -11.23 -47.61
C ASP A 336 26.07 -12.65 -47.53
N ALA A 337 25.16 -12.92 -48.46
CA ALA A 337 25.10 -14.21 -49.15
C ALA A 337 24.68 -14.03 -50.63
N SER A 338 25.30 -13.07 -51.33
CA SER A 338 25.35 -13.07 -52.81
C SER A 338 26.64 -13.74 -53.27
N ALA A 339 26.80 -15.02 -52.91
CA ALA A 339 27.90 -15.87 -53.37
C ALA A 339 27.47 -17.35 -53.39
N LEU A 340 26.33 -17.65 -54.01
CA LEU A 340 26.04 -18.98 -54.55
C LEU A 340 25.48 -18.80 -55.96
N ARG A 341 26.39 -18.46 -56.89
CA ARG A 341 26.24 -18.81 -58.30
C ARG A 341 26.57 -20.29 -58.46
N GLU A 342 25.81 -20.94 -59.34
CA GLU A 342 26.23 -22.04 -60.21
C GLU A 342 26.76 -23.31 -59.53
N ARG A 343 25.82 -24.23 -59.25
CA ARG A 343 25.91 -25.68 -59.54
C ARG A 343 24.59 -26.36 -59.20
N ALA A 344 23.65 -26.34 -60.16
CA ALA A 344 22.66 -27.37 -60.42
C ALA A 344 22.02 -27.07 -61.79
#